data_AF-A0A6P8FGH6-F1
#
_entry.id   AF-A0A6P8FGH6-F1
#
_cell.length_a   1.000
_cell.length_b   1.000
_cell.length_c   1.000
_cell.angle_alpha   90.00
_cell.angle_beta   90.00
_cell.angle_gamma   90.00
#
_symmetry.space_group_name_H-M   'P 1'
#
loop_
_entity.id
_entity.type
_entity.pdbx_description
1 polymer ?
#
loop_
_entity_poly.entity_id
_entity_poly.type
_entity_poly.pdbx_seq_one_letter_code
_entity_poly.pdbx_strand_id
1 'polypeptide(L)'
;MSVVVSMWLRAVAATALSLLLTAQHLHASALSAVSSYEFKGFRMQQYLLQQDRHGCRGAIVMAEARSSDHPALTRRCVIMKLPDFTLDRYEEAQRQNAAAVLILLPSNLSSVPQEVIQSFMETEAEVLQRDAMMPLYVVPEDEQLLHVYEEVKQDAATRASSILVRVLRSMVTATAFQILVSNSSPIKPFTDNTIITLEGVLPGVGEDPQTIVITAHYDSFGLAPVSSVSTGGVYSVYRLSGLGYENCV
;
A
#
# COMPACT_ATOMS: atom_id res chain seq x y z
N MET A 1 52.11 38.96 -25.75
CA MET A 1 51.88 38.45 -24.37
C MET A 1 50.54 38.91 -23.76
N SER A 2 50.13 40.18 -23.91
CA SER A 2 48.87 40.69 -23.30
C SER A 2 47.57 40.01 -23.77
N VAL A 3 47.46 39.65 -25.05
CA VAL A 3 46.25 39.03 -25.63
C VAL A 3 46.03 37.58 -25.17
N VAL A 4 47.12 36.84 -24.91
CA VAL A 4 47.01 35.44 -24.45
C VAL A 4 46.52 35.42 -23.00
N VAL A 5 47.05 36.31 -22.15
CA VAL A 5 46.63 36.40 -20.74
C VAL A 5 45.16 36.81 -20.61
N SER A 6 44.66 37.72 -21.45
CA SER A 6 43.25 38.13 -21.43
C SER A 6 42.29 37.03 -21.92
N MET A 7 42.75 36.18 -22.85
CA MET A 7 41.98 35.05 -23.36
C MET A 7 41.87 33.92 -22.32
N TRP A 8 42.95 33.65 -21.58
CA TRP A 8 42.94 32.70 -20.45
C TRP A 8 42.07 33.21 -19.30
N LEU A 9 42.13 34.50 -18.95
CA LEU A 9 41.27 35.07 -17.90
C LEU A 9 39.78 34.94 -18.25
N ARG A 10 39.41 35.17 -19.52
CA ARG A 10 38.02 35.04 -19.99
C ARG A 10 37.55 33.58 -20.00
N ALA A 11 38.42 32.64 -20.34
CA ALA A 11 38.09 31.20 -20.30
C ALA A 11 37.91 30.70 -18.85
N VAL A 12 38.75 31.14 -17.92
CA VAL A 12 38.63 30.80 -16.49
C VAL A 12 37.37 31.45 -15.88
N ALA A 13 37.06 32.69 -16.24
CA ALA A 13 35.83 33.34 -15.79
C ALA A 13 34.57 32.67 -16.36
N ALA A 14 34.58 32.25 -17.63
CA ALA A 14 33.45 31.56 -18.25
C ALA A 14 33.21 30.16 -17.67
N THR A 15 34.29 29.41 -17.38
CA THR A 15 34.19 28.11 -16.70
C THR A 15 33.76 28.25 -15.25
N ALA A 16 34.24 29.26 -14.52
CA ALA A 16 33.79 29.58 -13.18
C ALA A 16 32.30 30.00 -13.16
N LEU A 17 31.85 30.79 -14.14
CA LEU A 17 30.46 31.20 -14.27
C LEU A 17 29.55 30.00 -14.61
N SER A 18 30.00 29.07 -15.47
CA SER A 18 29.28 27.83 -15.77
C SER A 18 29.18 26.90 -14.57
N LEU A 19 30.24 26.81 -13.75
CA LEU A 19 30.23 26.09 -12.46
C LEU A 19 29.30 26.75 -11.43
N LEU A 20 29.25 28.08 -11.39
CA LEU A 20 28.34 28.82 -10.51
C LEU A 20 26.88 28.67 -10.94
N LEU A 21 26.57 28.74 -12.24
CA LEU A 21 25.21 28.49 -12.74
C LEU A 21 24.76 27.05 -12.47
N THR A 22 25.62 26.06 -12.68
CA THR A 22 25.30 24.66 -12.35
C THR A 22 25.10 24.45 -10.84
N ALA A 23 25.91 25.09 -9.99
CA ALA A 23 25.74 25.05 -8.53
C ALA A 23 24.46 25.76 -8.05
N GLN A 24 24.03 26.83 -8.71
CA GLN A 24 22.77 27.53 -8.44
C GLN A 24 21.55 26.71 -8.88
N HIS A 25 21.64 25.98 -9.99
CA HIS A 25 20.61 25.03 -10.40
C HIS A 25 20.52 23.81 -9.47
N LEU A 26 21.64 23.38 -8.86
CA LEU A 26 21.61 22.32 -7.83
C LEU A 26 20.97 22.80 -6.52
N HIS A 27 21.20 24.05 -6.08
CA HIS A 27 20.64 24.58 -4.82
C HIS A 27 19.13 24.79 -4.85
N ALA A 28 18.52 24.94 -6.02
CA ALA A 28 17.05 25.05 -6.14
C ALA A 28 16.31 23.72 -5.88
N SER A 29 17.03 22.60 -5.75
CA SER A 29 16.45 21.27 -5.50
C SER A 29 16.48 20.83 -4.03
N ALA A 30 16.96 21.68 -3.11
CA ALA A 30 16.82 21.45 -1.68
C ALA A 30 15.34 21.64 -1.29
N LEU A 31 14.51 20.64 -1.59
CA LEU A 31 13.13 20.58 -1.14
C LEU A 31 13.10 20.75 0.38
N SER A 32 12.14 21.57 0.81
CA SER A 32 11.79 21.85 2.19
C SER A 32 11.94 20.61 3.06
N ALA A 33 12.75 20.72 4.12
CA ALA A 33 12.84 19.68 5.14
C ALA A 33 11.46 19.52 5.80
N VAL A 34 10.65 18.58 5.30
CA VAL A 34 9.38 18.22 5.90
C VAL A 34 9.71 17.54 7.24
N SER A 35 9.57 18.31 8.31
CA SER A 35 10.02 17.94 9.66
C SER A 35 9.29 16.74 10.27
N SER A 36 8.12 16.36 9.75
CA SER A 36 7.37 15.15 10.07
C SER A 36 6.00 15.29 9.42
N TYR A 37 5.48 14.23 8.81
CA TYR A 37 4.15 14.21 8.21
C TYR A 37 3.31 13.10 8.83
N GLU A 38 2.05 13.40 9.15
CA GLU A 38 1.09 12.48 9.76
C GLU A 38 0.00 12.12 8.76
N PHE A 39 -0.30 10.82 8.63
CA PHE A 39 -1.35 10.31 7.77
C PHE A 39 -2.15 9.22 8.48
N LYS A 40 -3.39 9.02 8.01
CA LYS A 40 -4.27 7.97 8.53
C LYS A 40 -4.05 6.66 7.77
N GLY A 41 -3.60 5.63 8.46
CA GLY A 41 -3.50 4.28 7.93
C GLY A 41 -4.42 3.29 8.64
N PHE A 42 -4.86 2.28 7.89
CA PHE A 42 -5.68 1.19 8.40
C PHE A 42 -4.85 -0.08 8.43
N ARG A 43 -4.70 -0.66 9.62
CA ARG A 43 -3.98 -1.92 9.79
C ARG A 43 -4.84 -3.09 9.34
N MET A 44 -4.22 -4.07 8.71
CA MET A 44 -4.84 -5.35 8.41
C MET A 44 -5.43 -5.98 9.68
N GLN A 45 -6.66 -6.48 9.56
CA GLN A 45 -7.36 -7.11 10.68
C GLN A 45 -6.70 -8.42 11.10
N GLN A 46 -6.98 -8.86 12.33
CA GLN A 46 -6.60 -10.15 12.88
C GLN A 46 -7.85 -10.85 13.40
N TYR A 47 -8.01 -12.12 13.08
CA TYR A 47 -9.16 -12.92 13.51
C TYR A 47 -8.74 -14.36 13.80
N LEU A 48 -9.61 -15.05 14.54
CA LEU A 48 -9.46 -16.45 14.88
C LEU A 48 -10.63 -17.22 14.28
N LEU A 49 -10.34 -18.19 13.44
CA LEU A 49 -11.33 -19.11 12.88
C LEU A 49 -11.03 -20.51 13.38
N GLN A 50 -11.93 -21.10 14.17
CA GLN A 50 -11.80 -22.49 14.65
C GLN A 50 -10.42 -22.86 15.24
N GLN A 51 -9.74 -21.90 15.89
CA GLN A 51 -8.38 -21.95 16.49
C GLN A 51 -7.22 -21.52 15.58
N ASP A 52 -7.43 -21.40 14.27
CA ASP A 52 -6.42 -20.89 13.35
C ASP A 52 -6.39 -19.37 13.37
N ARG A 53 -5.17 -18.83 13.36
CA ARG A 53 -4.90 -17.39 13.33
C ARG A 53 -4.79 -16.93 11.90
N HIS A 54 -5.48 -15.85 11.63
CA HIS A 54 -5.45 -15.20 10.34
C HIS A 54 -5.25 -13.70 10.54
N GLY A 55 -4.65 -13.04 9.55
CA GLY A 55 -4.41 -11.61 9.63
C GLY A 55 -3.01 -11.24 10.11
N CYS A 56 -2.86 -9.97 10.51
CA CYS A 56 -1.57 -9.46 11.01
C CYS A 56 -1.59 -9.09 12.50
N ARG A 57 -0.54 -9.52 13.21
CA ARG A 57 -0.42 -9.34 14.67
C ARG A 57 0.49 -8.17 15.06
N GLY A 58 1.44 -7.79 14.22
CA GLY A 58 2.25 -6.58 14.41
C GLY A 58 1.38 -5.32 14.30
N ALA A 59 1.77 -4.24 14.97
CA ALA A 59 1.00 -2.98 14.95
C ALA A 59 1.81 -1.70 15.19
N ILE A 60 3.08 -1.81 15.59
CA ILE A 60 3.96 -0.66 15.83
C ILE A 60 5.10 -0.78 14.85
N VAL A 61 5.43 0.34 14.20
CA VAL A 61 6.46 0.41 13.18
C VAL A 61 7.34 1.62 13.44
N MET A 62 8.65 1.42 13.38
CA MET A 62 9.63 2.49 13.29
C MET A 62 10.69 2.01 12.30
N ALA A 63 10.55 2.42 11.05
CA ALA A 63 11.37 1.90 9.97
C ALA A 63 11.50 2.90 8.83
N GLU A 64 12.59 2.79 8.09
CA GLU A 64 12.78 3.60 6.88
C GLU A 64 11.97 3.02 5.72
N ALA A 65 11.31 3.89 4.96
CA ALA A 65 10.56 3.55 3.76
C ALA A 65 11.50 3.06 2.65
N ARG A 66 11.14 1.95 2.02
CA ARG A 66 11.84 1.35 0.88
C ARG A 66 10.86 0.82 -0.15
N SER A 67 11.28 0.78 -1.42
CA SER A 67 10.50 0.17 -2.49
C SER A 67 10.57 -1.35 -2.36
N SER A 68 9.55 -2.04 -2.85
CA SER A 68 9.52 -3.50 -2.91
C SER A 68 10.65 -4.10 -3.77
N ASP A 69 11.16 -3.36 -4.74
CA ASP A 69 12.28 -3.79 -5.60
C ASP A 69 13.66 -3.65 -4.93
N HIS A 70 13.72 -3.20 -3.67
CA HIS A 70 14.98 -2.98 -2.98
C HIS A 70 15.59 -4.33 -2.49
N PRO A 71 16.89 -4.59 -2.70
CA PRO A 71 17.49 -5.93 -2.47
C PRO A 71 17.63 -6.33 -1.00
N ALA A 72 17.41 -5.38 -0.08
CA ALA A 72 17.49 -5.62 1.36
C ALA A 72 16.37 -4.85 2.06
N LEU A 73 15.39 -5.58 2.58
CA LEU A 73 14.20 -5.03 3.23
C LEU A 73 14.22 -5.22 4.75
N THR A 74 15.24 -5.86 5.31
CA THR A 74 15.35 -6.14 6.74
C THR A 74 15.18 -4.87 7.58
N ARG A 75 14.15 -4.86 8.44
CA ARG A 75 13.77 -3.70 9.28
C ARG A 75 13.42 -2.42 8.50
N ARG A 76 13.00 -2.55 7.24
CA ARG A 76 12.50 -1.45 6.39
C ARG A 76 10.99 -1.56 6.22
N CYS A 77 10.31 -0.43 6.04
CA CYS A 77 8.90 -0.41 5.67
C CYS A 77 8.80 -0.40 4.15
N VAL A 78 8.16 -1.41 3.58
CA VAL A 78 7.99 -1.52 2.13
C VAL A 78 6.77 -0.71 1.71
N ILE A 79 6.92 0.22 0.77
CA ILE A 79 5.80 0.97 0.20
C ILE A 79 5.47 0.39 -1.18
N MET A 80 4.20 0.10 -1.43
CA MET A 80 3.69 -0.44 -2.70
C MET A 80 2.42 0.30 -3.13
N LYS A 81 2.23 0.50 -4.43
CA LYS A 81 0.90 0.82 -5.01
C LYS A 81 0.14 -0.49 -5.29
N LEU A 82 -1.16 -0.41 -5.54
CA LEU A 82 -2.01 -1.57 -5.91
C LEU A 82 -1.37 -2.53 -6.94
N PRO A 83 -0.89 -2.09 -8.12
CA PRO A 83 -0.32 -3.00 -9.12
C PRO A 83 1.00 -3.63 -8.69
N ASP A 84 1.71 -3.03 -7.72
CA ASP A 84 2.95 -3.58 -7.18
C ASP A 84 2.67 -4.57 -6.02
N PHE A 85 1.42 -4.67 -5.54
CA PHE A 85 1.05 -5.59 -4.48
C PHE A 85 0.68 -6.96 -5.08
N THR A 86 1.67 -7.84 -5.12
CA THR A 86 1.51 -9.24 -5.54
C THR A 86 1.89 -10.18 -4.41
N LEU A 87 1.39 -11.42 -4.48
CA LEU A 87 1.70 -12.44 -3.48
C LEU A 87 3.22 -12.67 -3.34
N ASP A 88 3.92 -12.80 -4.47
CA ASP A 88 5.37 -12.99 -4.50
C ASP A 88 6.14 -11.86 -3.82
N ARG A 89 5.73 -10.61 -4.07
CA ARG A 89 6.38 -9.42 -3.47
C ARG A 89 6.09 -9.33 -1.97
N TYR A 90 4.88 -9.71 -1.55
CA TYR A 90 4.53 -9.79 -0.15
C TYR A 90 5.33 -10.88 0.58
N GLU A 91 5.41 -12.07 0.01
CA GLU A 91 6.22 -13.18 0.55
C GLU A 91 7.70 -12.83 0.61
N GLU A 92 8.23 -12.15 -0.40
CA GLU A 92 9.62 -11.70 -0.40
C GLU A 92 9.88 -10.69 0.72
N ALA A 93 8.97 -9.73 0.93
CA ALA A 93 9.06 -8.81 2.06
C ALA A 93 9.06 -9.54 3.41
N GLN A 94 8.23 -10.59 3.55
CA GLN A 94 8.24 -11.44 4.73
C GLN A 94 9.58 -12.20 4.89
N ARG A 95 10.08 -12.85 3.83
CA ARG A 95 11.35 -13.59 3.84
C ARG A 95 12.53 -12.72 4.24
N GLN A 96 12.54 -11.47 3.77
CA GLN A 96 13.58 -10.50 4.09
C GLN A 96 13.43 -9.84 5.47
N ASN A 97 12.42 -10.22 6.26
CA ASN A 97 12.10 -9.64 7.56
C ASN A 97 11.88 -8.13 7.48
N ALA A 98 11.06 -7.69 6.52
CA ALA A 98 10.58 -6.32 6.47
C ALA A 98 9.87 -5.94 7.77
N ALA A 99 10.02 -4.68 8.17
CA ALA A 99 9.37 -4.17 9.39
C ALA A 99 7.86 -4.03 9.22
N ALA A 100 7.42 -3.68 8.00
CA ALA A 100 6.02 -3.47 7.66
C ALA A 100 5.86 -3.40 6.14
N VAL A 101 4.63 -3.57 5.67
CA VAL A 101 4.22 -3.23 4.31
C VAL A 101 3.14 -2.15 4.37
N LEU A 102 3.26 -1.15 3.51
CA LEU A 102 2.35 -0.02 3.34
C LEU A 102 1.81 -0.04 1.91
N ILE A 103 0.51 -0.28 1.76
CA ILE A 103 -0.19 -0.23 0.48
C ILE A 103 -0.82 1.15 0.33
N LEU A 104 -0.44 1.85 -0.73
CA LEU A 104 -1.05 3.10 -1.15
C LEU A 104 -2.28 2.81 -2.03
N LEU A 105 -3.40 3.40 -1.64
CA LEU A 105 -4.71 3.16 -2.20
C LEU A 105 -5.20 4.38 -2.98
N PRO A 106 -5.43 4.28 -4.30
CA PRO A 106 -5.80 5.44 -5.10
C PRO A 106 -7.17 5.97 -4.68
N SER A 107 -7.28 7.31 -4.69
CA SER A 107 -8.52 8.01 -4.32
C SER A 107 -9.69 7.69 -5.25
N ASN A 108 -9.41 7.27 -6.49
CA ASN A 108 -10.39 6.88 -7.50
C ASN A 108 -10.14 5.47 -8.02
N LEU A 109 -10.76 4.47 -7.40
CA LEU A 109 -10.67 3.07 -7.83
C LEU A 109 -11.27 2.83 -9.22
N SER A 110 -12.27 3.61 -9.62
CA SER A 110 -12.88 3.48 -10.95
C SER A 110 -11.91 3.84 -12.08
N SER A 111 -10.81 4.53 -11.77
CA SER A 111 -9.73 4.83 -12.72
C SER A 111 -8.69 3.71 -12.83
N VAL A 112 -8.73 2.73 -11.93
CA VAL A 112 -7.80 1.60 -11.91
C VAL A 112 -8.32 0.52 -12.88
N PRO A 113 -7.47 -0.05 -13.74
CA PRO A 113 -7.86 -1.15 -14.62
C PRO A 113 -8.45 -2.32 -13.84
N GLN A 114 -9.51 -2.94 -14.38
CA GLN A 114 -10.21 -4.03 -13.71
C GLN A 114 -9.29 -5.23 -13.43
N GLU A 115 -8.30 -5.48 -14.29
CA GLU A 115 -7.32 -6.55 -14.12
C GLU A 115 -6.45 -6.33 -12.89
N VAL A 116 -6.10 -5.06 -12.60
CA VAL A 116 -5.31 -4.70 -11.41
C VAL A 116 -6.15 -4.86 -10.15
N ILE A 117 -7.42 -4.46 -10.19
CA ILE A 117 -8.35 -4.67 -9.07
C ILE A 117 -8.55 -6.17 -8.79
N GLN A 118 -8.74 -6.97 -9.84
CA GLN A 118 -8.92 -8.41 -9.69
C GLN A 118 -7.67 -9.09 -9.11
N SER A 119 -6.49 -8.80 -9.65
CA SER A 119 -5.22 -9.31 -9.13
C SER A 119 -4.98 -8.90 -7.67
N PHE A 120 -5.35 -7.66 -7.33
CA PHE A 120 -5.31 -7.18 -5.94
C PHE A 120 -6.25 -7.97 -5.04
N MET A 121 -7.50 -8.21 -5.45
CA MET A 121 -8.50 -8.98 -4.67
C MET A 121 -8.05 -10.43 -4.43
N GLU A 122 -7.49 -11.07 -5.44
CA GLU A 122 -6.94 -12.44 -5.32
C GLU A 122 -5.78 -12.46 -4.32
N THR A 123 -4.82 -11.53 -4.46
CA THR A 123 -3.70 -11.40 -3.53
C THR A 123 -4.17 -11.06 -2.10
N GLU A 124 -5.12 -10.15 -1.95
CA GLU A 124 -5.73 -9.76 -0.68
C GLU A 124 -6.36 -10.96 0.03
N ALA A 125 -7.16 -11.77 -0.68
CA ALA A 125 -7.81 -12.94 -0.13
C ALA A 125 -6.79 -13.96 0.39
N GLU A 126 -5.71 -14.20 -0.35
CA GLU A 126 -4.64 -15.11 0.06
C GLU A 126 -3.85 -14.58 1.26
N VAL A 127 -3.51 -13.29 1.27
CA VAL A 127 -2.76 -12.67 2.36
C VAL A 127 -3.58 -12.67 3.66
N LEU A 128 -4.90 -12.43 3.57
CA LEU A 128 -5.81 -12.45 4.72
C LEU A 128 -5.94 -13.81 5.40
N GLN A 129 -5.70 -14.89 4.68
CA GLN A 129 -5.75 -16.25 5.22
C GLN A 129 -4.47 -16.65 5.96
N ARG A 130 -3.43 -15.82 5.96
CA ARG A 130 -2.13 -16.14 6.60
C ARG A 130 -2.05 -15.60 8.02
N ASP A 131 -1.35 -16.32 8.91
CA ASP A 131 -0.88 -15.79 10.19
C ASP A 131 0.42 -15.01 9.97
N ALA A 132 0.34 -13.68 9.98
CA ALA A 132 1.50 -12.81 9.75
C ALA A 132 1.86 -11.99 11.00
N MET A 133 3.14 -12.01 11.38
CA MET A 133 3.66 -11.08 12.39
C MET A 133 3.96 -9.70 11.79
N MET A 134 4.37 -9.65 10.51
CA MET A 134 4.65 -8.41 9.80
C MET A 134 3.35 -7.60 9.62
N PRO A 135 3.29 -6.36 10.12
CA PRO A 135 2.11 -5.53 9.94
C PRO A 135 1.98 -5.10 8.49
N LEU A 136 0.74 -5.15 8.01
CA LEU A 136 0.32 -4.64 6.71
C LEU A 136 -0.66 -3.49 6.94
N TYR A 137 -0.41 -2.34 6.33
CA TYR A 137 -1.26 -1.16 6.42
C TYR A 137 -1.74 -0.76 5.03
N VAL A 138 -3.00 -0.34 4.95
CA VAL A 138 -3.60 0.30 3.78
C VAL A 138 -3.78 1.77 4.08
N VAL A 139 -3.35 2.64 3.18
CA VAL A 139 -3.37 4.09 3.35
C VAL A 139 -3.91 4.73 2.07
N PRO A 140 -4.88 5.67 2.16
CA PRO A 140 -5.29 6.44 0.99
C PRO A 140 -4.11 7.24 0.45
N GLU A 141 -4.00 7.29 -0.88
CA GLU A 141 -3.00 8.12 -1.55
C GLU A 141 -3.20 9.59 -1.19
N ASP A 142 -2.08 10.25 -0.88
CA ASP A 142 -1.96 11.68 -0.68
C ASP A 142 -0.74 12.19 -1.45
N GLU A 143 -0.72 13.46 -1.82
CA GLU A 143 0.37 14.05 -2.60
C GLU A 143 1.74 13.85 -1.92
N GLN A 144 1.79 13.96 -0.60
CA GLN A 144 3.04 13.77 0.15
C GLN A 144 3.50 12.30 0.16
N LEU A 145 2.58 11.35 0.33
CA LEU A 145 2.90 9.92 0.27
C LEU A 145 3.32 9.47 -1.13
N LEU A 146 2.69 10.03 -2.16
CA LEU A 146 3.07 9.79 -3.55
C LEU A 146 4.48 10.32 -3.82
N HIS A 147 4.83 11.50 -3.30
CA HIS A 147 6.18 12.04 -3.41
C HIS A 147 7.21 11.11 -2.76
N VAL A 148 6.93 10.63 -1.54
CA VAL A 148 7.77 9.65 -0.83
C VAL A 148 7.92 8.36 -1.65
N TYR A 149 6.82 7.83 -2.19
CA TYR A 149 6.84 6.61 -3.00
C TYR A 149 7.70 6.78 -4.27
N GLU A 150 7.51 7.87 -5.02
CA GLU A 150 8.27 8.10 -6.25
C GLU A 150 9.77 8.30 -5.97
N GLU A 151 10.13 8.97 -4.87
CA GLU A 151 11.52 9.14 -4.48
C GLU A 151 12.18 7.82 -4.07
N VAL A 152 11.49 7.02 -3.27
CA VAL A 152 11.95 5.70 -2.83
C VAL A 152 12.03 4.71 -4.01
N LYS A 153 11.11 4.80 -4.97
CA LYS A 153 11.13 4.02 -6.22
C LYS A 153 12.30 4.44 -7.11
N GLN A 154 12.55 5.73 -7.24
CA GLN A 154 13.68 6.25 -7.99
C GLN A 154 15.03 5.88 -7.34
N ASP A 155 15.11 5.88 -6.01
CA ASP A 155 16.31 5.39 -5.31
C ASP A 155 16.57 3.90 -5.63
N ALA A 156 15.53 3.07 -5.62
CA ALA A 156 15.66 1.66 -6.02
C ALA A 156 16.12 1.53 -7.48
N ALA A 157 15.55 2.30 -8.42
CA ALA A 157 15.93 2.26 -9.84
C ALA A 157 17.36 2.76 -10.09
N THR A 158 17.79 3.83 -9.41
CA THR A 158 19.13 4.41 -9.58
C THR A 158 20.26 3.50 -9.08
N ARG A 159 19.96 2.47 -8.27
CA ARG A 159 20.93 1.44 -7.92
C ARG A 159 21.33 0.56 -9.09
N ALA A 160 20.47 0.41 -10.10
CA ALA A 160 20.81 -0.25 -11.35
C ALA A 160 21.72 0.61 -12.25
N SER A 161 21.91 1.89 -11.92
CA SER A 161 22.80 2.81 -12.65
C SER A 161 24.28 2.59 -12.31
N SER A 162 25.16 3.19 -13.10
CA SER A 162 26.60 3.13 -12.89
C SER A 162 27.02 3.70 -11.53
N ILE A 163 28.15 3.21 -11.00
CA ILE A 163 28.71 3.58 -9.70
C ILE A 163 28.87 5.10 -9.57
N LEU A 164 29.33 5.79 -10.63
CA LEU A 164 29.51 7.24 -10.64
C LEU A 164 28.20 8.00 -10.43
N VAL A 165 27.14 7.61 -11.16
CA VAL A 165 25.80 8.21 -11.03
C VAL A 165 25.26 7.99 -9.62
N ARG A 166 25.45 6.79 -9.07
CA ARG A 166 25.04 6.44 -7.70
C ARG A 166 25.76 7.28 -6.65
N VAL A 167 27.07 7.44 -6.76
CA VAL A 167 27.88 8.24 -5.81
C VAL A 167 27.49 9.71 -5.88
N LEU A 168 27.45 10.31 -7.06
CA LEU A 168 27.08 11.72 -7.23
C LEU A 168 25.67 11.99 -6.70
N ARG A 169 24.71 11.11 -6.97
CA ARG A 169 23.34 11.25 -6.49
C ARG A 169 23.25 11.07 -4.98
N SER A 170 23.98 10.11 -4.40
CA SER A 170 24.01 9.91 -2.93
C SER A 170 24.57 11.12 -2.17
N MET A 171 25.45 11.91 -2.79
CA MET A 171 25.97 13.15 -2.20
C MET A 171 24.94 14.29 -2.22
N VAL A 172 23.96 14.25 -3.12
CA VAL A 172 22.98 15.34 -3.34
C VAL A 172 21.60 15.03 -2.77
N THR A 173 21.21 13.75 -2.69
CA THR A 173 19.81 13.32 -2.43
C THR A 173 19.69 12.29 -1.30
N ALA A 174 20.52 12.38 -0.25
CA ALA A 174 20.43 11.49 0.90
C ALA A 174 19.20 11.83 1.78
N THR A 175 18.01 11.54 1.28
CA THR A 175 16.73 11.63 1.99
C THR A 175 16.34 10.23 2.47
N ALA A 176 16.07 10.12 3.76
CA ALA A 176 15.60 8.87 4.37
C ALA A 176 14.26 9.14 5.04
N PHE A 177 13.20 8.60 4.46
CA PHE A 177 11.86 8.72 5.04
C PHE A 177 11.67 7.68 6.13
N GLN A 178 11.39 8.11 7.35
CA GLN A 178 11.07 7.23 8.45
C GLN A 178 9.56 7.19 8.67
N ILE A 179 9.02 5.98 8.70
CA ILE A 179 7.62 5.72 9.03
C ILE A 179 7.56 5.34 10.48
N LEU A 180 6.82 6.13 11.25
CA LEU A 180 6.52 5.90 12.64
C LEU A 180 5.02 5.64 12.80
N VAL A 181 4.67 4.40 13.10
CA VAL A 181 3.33 4.02 13.55
C VAL A 181 3.42 3.75 15.03
N SER A 182 2.97 4.70 15.85
CA SER A 182 2.78 4.49 17.28
C SER A 182 1.32 4.16 17.53
N ASN A 183 1.07 3.14 18.35
CA ASN A 183 -0.27 2.85 18.78
C ASN A 183 -0.56 3.62 20.07
N SER A 184 -1.35 4.71 19.99
CA SER A 184 -1.79 5.45 21.18
C SER A 184 -2.95 4.77 21.93
N SER A 185 -3.62 3.77 21.33
CA SER A 185 -4.79 3.09 21.90
C SER A 185 -4.70 1.56 21.79
N PRO A 186 -4.80 0.79 22.88
CA PRO A 186 -4.63 -0.67 22.82
C PRO A 186 -5.54 -1.32 21.77
N ILE A 187 -5.02 -2.29 21.02
CA ILE A 187 -5.78 -3.04 20.02
C ILE A 187 -6.93 -3.72 20.75
N LYS A 188 -8.15 -3.21 20.55
CA LYS A 188 -9.34 -3.73 21.21
C LYS A 188 -9.89 -4.90 20.40
N PRO A 189 -10.13 -6.08 21.01
CA PRO A 189 -10.85 -7.13 20.34
C PRO A 189 -12.27 -6.65 20.02
N PHE A 190 -12.74 -6.93 18.81
CA PHE A 190 -14.14 -6.72 18.46
C PHE A 190 -14.93 -7.86 19.09
N THR A 191 -15.72 -7.54 20.13
CA THR A 191 -16.50 -8.52 20.89
C THR A 191 -17.99 -8.47 20.57
N ASP A 192 -18.44 -7.41 19.90
CA ASP A 192 -19.84 -7.15 19.59
C ASP A 192 -20.16 -7.55 18.16
N ASN A 193 -20.34 -8.86 17.93
CA ASN A 193 -20.59 -9.42 16.61
C ASN A 193 -22.09 -9.38 16.23
N THR A 194 -22.85 -8.36 16.65
CA THR A 194 -24.24 -8.22 16.21
C THR A 194 -24.28 -7.92 14.71
N ILE A 195 -24.70 -8.91 13.93
CA ILE A 195 -24.91 -8.76 12.48
C ILE A 195 -26.35 -8.29 12.27
N ILE A 196 -26.50 -7.15 11.58
CA ILE A 196 -27.83 -6.66 11.17
C ILE A 196 -28.17 -7.33 9.85
N THR A 197 -29.21 -8.17 9.85
CA THR A 197 -29.72 -8.82 8.65
C THR A 197 -30.92 -8.05 8.10
N LEU A 198 -30.98 -7.86 6.78
CA LEU A 198 -32.14 -7.30 6.11
C LEU A 198 -33.09 -8.44 5.74
N GLU A 199 -34.31 -8.40 6.30
CA GLU A 199 -35.37 -9.35 6.02
C GLU A 199 -36.57 -8.64 5.39
N GLY A 200 -37.10 -9.20 4.31
CA GLY A 200 -38.32 -8.74 3.67
C GLY A 200 -39.19 -9.94 3.30
N VAL A 201 -40.46 -9.90 3.65
CA VAL A 201 -41.41 -11.01 3.42
C VAL A 201 -42.56 -10.51 2.55
N LEU A 202 -42.84 -11.24 1.47
CA LEU A 202 -44.05 -11.08 0.68
C LEU A 202 -45.02 -12.22 1.04
N PRO A 203 -46.08 -11.95 1.83
CA PRO A 203 -46.96 -13.01 2.30
C PRO A 203 -47.74 -13.64 1.13
N GLY A 204 -47.72 -14.98 1.06
CA GLY A 204 -48.53 -15.74 0.11
C GLY A 204 -49.98 -15.88 0.57
N VAL A 205 -50.88 -16.20 -0.37
CA VAL A 205 -52.30 -16.46 -0.10
C VAL A 205 -52.55 -17.97 -0.04
N GLY A 206 -53.05 -18.48 1.09
CA GLY A 206 -53.39 -19.92 1.29
C GLY A 206 -53.09 -20.41 2.72
N GLU A 207 -53.52 -21.63 3.07
CA GLU A 207 -53.19 -22.27 4.37
C GLU A 207 -51.72 -22.75 4.46
N ASP A 208 -51.09 -23.03 3.31
CA ASP A 208 -49.67 -23.45 3.23
C ASP A 208 -49.02 -22.92 1.93
N PRO A 209 -48.69 -21.61 1.86
CA PRO A 209 -48.05 -21.04 0.68
C PRO A 209 -46.60 -21.50 0.56
N GLN A 210 -46.22 -22.02 -0.61
CA GLN A 210 -44.82 -22.29 -0.93
C GLN A 210 -43.98 -21.02 -0.77
N THR A 211 -42.94 -21.10 0.06
CA THR A 211 -42.06 -19.96 0.36
C THR A 211 -40.78 -20.06 -0.46
N ILE A 212 -40.45 -18.97 -1.16
CA ILE A 212 -39.15 -18.80 -1.85
C ILE A 212 -38.31 -17.87 -1.00
N VAL A 213 -37.12 -18.32 -0.61
CA VAL A 213 -36.15 -17.50 0.13
C VAL A 213 -35.10 -16.99 -0.85
N ILE A 214 -34.89 -15.68 -0.89
CA ILE A 214 -33.82 -15.04 -1.66
C ILE A 214 -32.82 -14.50 -0.65
N THR A 215 -31.59 -15.02 -0.69
CA THR A 215 -30.50 -14.60 0.19
C THR A 215 -29.46 -13.80 -0.59
N ALA A 216 -28.86 -12.80 0.04
CA ALA A 216 -27.72 -12.07 -0.50
C ALA A 216 -26.66 -11.89 0.60
N HIS A 217 -25.40 -12.02 0.22
CA HIS A 217 -24.27 -11.76 1.11
C HIS A 217 -23.82 -10.31 0.90
N TYR A 218 -24.22 -9.42 1.82
CA TYR A 218 -23.84 -8.01 1.80
C TYR A 218 -22.64 -7.72 2.73
N ASP A 219 -21.78 -8.72 2.93
CA ASP A 219 -20.62 -8.61 3.79
C ASP A 219 -19.42 -8.07 3.00
N SER A 220 -18.78 -7.03 3.53
CA SER A 220 -17.49 -6.57 3.06
C SER A 220 -16.42 -7.06 4.02
N PHE A 221 -15.61 -8.03 3.58
CA PHE A 221 -14.44 -8.50 4.31
C PHE A 221 -13.19 -8.25 3.49
N GLY A 222 -12.13 -7.72 4.11
CA GLY A 222 -10.88 -7.47 3.42
C GLY A 222 -9.77 -6.98 4.35
N LEU A 223 -8.68 -6.45 3.80
CA LEU A 223 -7.52 -5.99 4.57
C LEU A 223 -7.93 -4.96 5.61
N ALA A 224 -8.70 -3.95 5.19
CA ALA A 224 -9.14 -2.87 6.07
C ALA A 224 -10.66 -2.64 5.94
N PRO A 225 -11.50 -3.39 6.68
CA PRO A 225 -12.97 -3.31 6.57
C PRO A 225 -13.55 -1.93 6.84
N VAL A 226 -12.84 -1.08 7.60
CA VAL A 226 -13.26 0.30 7.91
C VAL A 226 -13.03 1.24 6.72
N SER A 227 -12.25 0.82 5.72
CA SER A 227 -12.10 1.50 4.44
C SER A 227 -12.94 0.77 3.40
N SER A 228 -13.84 1.49 2.73
CA SER A 228 -14.83 0.97 1.77
C SER A 228 -14.24 0.36 0.48
N VAL A 229 -12.94 0.10 0.44
CA VAL A 229 -12.22 -0.27 -0.78
C VAL A 229 -11.93 -1.76 -0.86
N SER A 230 -11.88 -2.47 0.27
CA SER A 230 -11.72 -3.92 0.26
C SER A 230 -13.08 -4.60 0.03
N THR A 231 -13.58 -4.53 -1.21
CA THR A 231 -14.92 -5.02 -1.57
C THR A 231 -14.80 -6.28 -2.43
N GLY A 232 -14.79 -7.44 -1.78
CA GLY A 232 -14.92 -8.77 -2.39
C GLY A 232 -16.33 -9.36 -2.27
N GLY A 233 -17.37 -8.57 -2.51
CA GLY A 233 -18.76 -9.06 -2.45
C GLY A 233 -19.10 -9.97 -3.63
N VAL A 234 -19.13 -11.29 -3.40
CA VAL A 234 -19.63 -12.28 -4.37
C VAL A 234 -21.15 -12.40 -4.22
N TYR A 235 -21.89 -12.12 -5.28
CA TYR A 235 -23.33 -12.37 -5.34
C TYR A 235 -23.57 -13.86 -5.64
N SER A 236 -24.34 -14.57 -4.80
CA SER A 236 -24.81 -15.93 -5.09
C SER A 236 -26.29 -16.03 -4.78
N VAL A 237 -27.09 -16.44 -5.77
CA VAL A 237 -28.55 -16.63 -5.67
C VAL A 237 -28.82 -18.13 -5.51
N TYR A 238 -29.40 -18.54 -4.38
CA TYR A 238 -29.79 -19.92 -4.14
C TYR A 238 -31.30 -20.10 -4.30
N ARG A 239 -31.72 -21.14 -5.04
CA ARG A 239 -33.13 -21.56 -5.12
C ARG A 239 -33.35 -22.72 -4.16
N LEU A 240 -34.08 -22.48 -3.07
CA LEU A 240 -34.56 -23.55 -2.20
C LEU A 240 -35.86 -24.14 -2.80
N SER A 241 -35.73 -25.17 -3.63
CA SER A 241 -36.81 -26.12 -3.89
C SER A 241 -36.67 -27.27 -2.89
N GLY A 242 -37.78 -27.68 -2.26
CA GLY A 242 -37.85 -28.51 -1.06
C GLY A 242 -37.23 -29.93 -1.07
N LEU A 243 -36.30 -30.26 -1.96
CA LEU A 243 -35.43 -31.44 -1.88
C LEU A 243 -34.08 -31.12 -2.56
N GLY A 244 -33.05 -30.80 -1.76
CA GLY A 244 -31.65 -30.76 -2.22
C GLY A 244 -31.14 -29.40 -2.71
N TYR A 245 -29.87 -29.14 -2.39
CA TYR A 245 -29.10 -27.99 -2.87
C TYR A 245 -28.76 -28.18 -4.35
N GLU A 246 -29.37 -27.41 -5.25
CA GLU A 246 -28.91 -27.29 -6.63
C GLU A 246 -28.39 -25.86 -6.88
N ASN A 247 -27.12 -25.75 -7.26
CA ASN A 247 -26.52 -24.51 -7.73
C ASN A 247 -27.20 -24.12 -9.05
N CYS A 248 -27.89 -22.98 -9.09
CA CYS A 248 -28.23 -22.32 -10.34
C CYS A 248 -27.14 -21.27 -10.62
N VAL A 249 -26.57 -21.37 -11.81
CA VAL A 249 -25.45 -20.58 -12.37
C VAL A 249 -25.62 -19.08 -12.12
#